data_AF-A0A183J7F4-F1
#
_entry.id   AF-A0A183J7F4-F1
#
_cell.length_a   1.000
_cell.length_b   1.000
_cell.length_c   1.000
_cell.angle_alpha   90.00
_cell.angle_beta   90.00
_cell.angle_gamma   90.00
#
_symmetry.space_group_name_H-M   'P 1'
#
loop_
_entity.id
_entity.type
_entity.pdbx_description
1 polymer ?
#
loop_
_entity_poly.entity_id
_entity_poly.type
_entity_poly.pdbx_seq_one_letter_code
_entity_poly.pdbx_strand_id
1 'polypeptide(L)'
;IYPEGFVAFSFPEYVQPPYTFPNPSWPRGHDPSFVAVFLTAQSFVHVGDHRLSHVWYRTITRRQFDHRRRSTNTAGEESHASYDGHAIDDHLLDEITSNIHENAVGSRGFIADYALLVTWEQLGYGGQPRYLRLDQYNEVKKWQNTYQAVLATDEHRSYAIFNYAHVNYTSSTSAGTLRGRGGKQSAIVGFNGGNGTGFWHFPYSANGDSYKLAEFGSCLSKGQWMARIDEQILYAGTLQLSSTWLNMIGGSSINVSGPCFSREDHITIDHTDPVAFQINMVVARCFVPMNALFKVGLVTAQLARDGQSYDWVTQAYIFPPDLARSPLYLLNGGPATIPAWDWYQAVPTNLTITWAAANISTNPNSKVDIVLWGYWEDYIDRDFIPVSTWV
;
A
#
# COMPACT_ATOMS: atom_id res chain seq x y z
N ILE A 1 3.50 15.33 16.92
CA ILE A 1 4.67 14.52 16.51
C ILE A 1 5.54 14.36 17.76
N TYR A 2 5.92 13.13 18.10
CA TYR A 2 6.61 12.83 19.35
C TYR A 2 8.03 12.30 19.10
N PRO A 3 9.05 12.76 19.87
CA PRO A 3 10.42 12.23 19.79
C PRO A 3 10.52 10.72 20.01
N GLU A 4 9.56 10.13 20.72
CA GLU A 4 9.46 8.70 21.00
C GLU A 4 9.10 7.85 19.76
N GLY A 5 9.04 8.44 18.56
CA GLY A 5 8.94 7.72 17.28
C GLY A 5 7.52 7.49 16.80
N PHE A 6 6.58 8.38 17.12
CA PHE A 6 5.20 8.26 16.68
C PHE A 6 4.53 9.60 16.36
N VAL A 7 3.46 9.53 15.56
CA VAL A 7 2.59 10.66 15.22
C VAL A 7 1.20 10.36 15.80
N ALA A 8 0.74 11.19 16.73
CA ALA A 8 -0.56 11.04 17.36
C ALA A 8 -1.61 11.93 16.70
N PHE A 9 -2.84 11.42 16.58
CA PHE A 9 -4.01 12.16 16.10
C PHE A 9 -4.98 12.50 17.24
N SER A 10 -4.81 11.83 18.39
CA SER A 10 -5.45 12.17 19.67
C SER A 10 -4.40 12.30 20.76
N PHE A 11 -4.66 13.07 21.81
CA PHE A 11 -3.74 13.23 22.94
C PHE A 11 -3.47 11.87 23.61
N PRO A 12 -2.23 11.36 23.58
CA PRO A 12 -1.88 10.16 24.32
C PRO A 12 -1.72 10.52 25.80
N GLU A 13 -2.47 9.86 26.68
CA GLU A 13 -2.09 9.80 28.09
C GLU A 13 -0.73 9.08 28.16
N TYR A 14 0.23 9.67 28.90
CA TYR A 14 1.63 9.23 28.97
C TYR A 14 1.79 7.71 28.94
N VAL A 15 2.39 7.19 27.86
CA VAL A 15 2.55 5.75 27.65
C VAL A 15 3.98 5.33 27.97
N GLN A 16 4.15 4.43 28.93
CA GLN A 16 5.43 3.77 29.21
C GLN A 16 5.34 2.28 28.85
N PRO A 17 6.46 1.64 28.50
CA PRO A 17 6.48 0.20 28.29
C PRO A 17 6.16 -0.54 29.62
N PRO A 18 5.46 -1.69 29.57
CA PRO A 18 5.00 -2.39 28.38
C PRO A 18 3.78 -1.70 27.74
N TYR A 19 3.94 -1.35 26.46
CA TYR A 19 2.90 -0.80 25.63
C TYR A 19 1.88 -1.89 25.33
N THR A 20 0.62 -1.64 25.68
CA THR A 20 -0.49 -2.56 25.44
C THR A 20 -1.57 -1.82 24.68
N PHE A 21 -1.83 -2.25 23.45
CA PHE A 21 -2.84 -1.67 22.57
C PHE A 21 -3.74 -2.78 22.02
N PRO A 22 -5.06 -2.55 21.89
CA PRO A 22 -5.76 -1.31 22.29
C PRO A 22 -5.78 -1.15 23.82
N ASN A 23 -6.10 0.04 24.32
CA ASN A 23 -6.17 0.27 25.77
C ASN A 23 -7.11 -0.76 26.43
N PRO A 24 -6.63 -1.61 27.36
CA PRO A 24 -7.45 -2.64 28.00
C PRO A 24 -8.65 -2.09 28.80
N SER A 25 -8.60 -0.81 29.16
CA SER A 25 -9.67 -0.13 29.88
C SER A 25 -10.74 0.45 28.96
N TRP A 26 -10.60 0.36 27.63
CA TRP A 26 -11.61 0.85 26.69
C TRP A 26 -12.95 0.13 26.89
N PRO A 27 -14.10 0.83 26.89
CA PRO A 27 -14.28 2.26 26.61
C PRO A 27 -14.22 3.19 27.84
N ARG A 28 -13.90 2.68 29.03
CA ARG A 28 -13.81 3.50 30.26
C ARG A 28 -12.57 4.40 30.27
N GLY A 29 -11.47 3.93 29.68
CA GLY A 29 -10.25 4.71 29.43
C GLY A 29 -10.10 5.01 27.95
N HIS A 30 -9.54 6.16 27.62
CA HIS A 30 -9.32 6.60 26.24
C HIS A 30 -8.26 5.73 25.54
N ASP A 31 -8.55 5.26 24.32
CA ASP A 31 -7.60 4.55 23.46
C ASP A 31 -7.01 5.57 22.47
N PRO A 32 -5.69 5.83 22.48
CA PRO A 32 -5.12 6.87 21.64
C PRO A 32 -4.97 6.41 20.19
N SER A 33 -5.39 7.25 19.23
CA SER A 33 -5.12 7.07 17.81
C SER A 33 -3.74 7.62 17.44
N PHE A 34 -2.89 6.78 16.85
CA PHE A 34 -1.54 7.16 16.45
C PHE A 34 -0.93 6.20 15.41
N VAL A 35 0.07 6.70 14.71
CA VAL A 35 0.98 5.93 13.85
C VAL A 35 2.30 5.77 14.59
N ALA A 36 2.64 4.54 14.98
CA ALA A 36 3.92 4.19 15.57
C ALA A 36 4.91 3.79 14.48
N VAL A 37 5.87 4.67 14.24
CA VAL A 37 6.96 4.43 13.28
C VAL A 37 8.05 3.64 13.98
N PHE A 38 8.43 4.03 15.19
CA PHE A 38 9.35 3.28 16.04
C PHE A 38 9.10 3.64 17.49
N LEU A 39 7.92 3.29 18.01
CA LEU A 39 7.47 3.68 19.34
C LEU A 39 8.31 3.01 20.42
N THR A 40 9.17 3.80 21.06
CA THR A 40 9.96 3.42 22.22
C THR A 40 10.38 4.68 22.97
N ALA A 41 10.81 4.58 24.23
CA ALA A 41 11.43 5.72 24.88
C ALA A 41 12.75 6.04 24.17
N GLN A 42 12.92 7.28 23.74
CA GLN A 42 14.07 7.76 22.99
C GLN A 42 14.66 9.00 23.65
N SER A 43 15.93 9.29 23.37
CA SER A 43 16.58 10.49 23.88
C SER A 43 17.32 11.22 22.77
N PHE A 44 17.32 12.55 22.84
CA PHE A 44 18.16 13.38 21.98
C PHE A 44 19.61 13.23 22.41
N VAL A 45 20.46 12.83 21.48
CA VAL A 45 21.88 12.61 21.69
C VAL A 45 22.63 13.93 21.55
N HIS A 46 23.55 14.15 22.49
CA HIS A 46 24.39 15.33 22.58
C HIS A 46 25.84 14.90 22.81
N VAL A 47 26.79 15.70 22.30
CA VAL A 47 28.21 15.60 22.63
C VAL A 47 28.65 16.96 23.17
N GLY A 48 28.92 17.01 24.48
CA GLY A 48 29.01 18.29 25.19
C GLY A 48 27.69 19.06 25.06
N ASP A 49 27.76 20.32 24.62
CA ASP A 49 26.59 21.18 24.39
C ASP A 49 25.99 21.05 22.98
N HIS A 50 26.65 20.32 22.08
CA HIS A 50 26.20 20.16 20.71
C HIS A 50 25.19 19.02 20.59
N ARG A 51 23.96 19.36 20.18
CA ARG A 51 22.93 18.37 19.83
C ARG A 51 23.20 17.77 18.45
N LEU A 52 23.23 16.44 18.38
CA LEU A 52 23.36 15.70 17.12
C LEU A 52 22.00 15.28 16.56
N SER A 53 21.10 14.88 17.46
CA SER A 53 19.79 14.33 17.12
C SER A 53 18.75 15.38 16.79
N HIS A 54 17.90 15.11 15.80
CA HIS A 54 16.85 16.02 15.36
C HIS A 54 15.54 15.28 15.05
N VAL A 55 14.42 15.99 15.19
CA VAL A 55 13.13 15.55 14.65
C VAL A 55 12.67 16.63 13.70
N TRP A 56 12.67 16.30 12.42
CA TRP A 56 12.24 17.18 11.33
C TRP A 56 10.83 16.81 10.92
N TYR A 57 10.01 17.79 10.59
CA TYR A 57 8.73 17.52 9.97
C TYR A 57 8.37 18.59 8.95
N ARG A 58 7.61 18.18 7.94
CA ARG A 58 6.97 19.09 7.00
C ARG A 58 5.67 18.52 6.47
N THR A 59 4.71 19.40 6.29
CA THR A 59 3.48 19.13 5.54
C THR A 59 3.65 19.64 4.12
N ILE A 60 3.27 18.84 3.15
CA ILE A 60 3.44 19.11 1.73
C ILE A 60 2.08 19.11 1.07
N THR A 61 1.83 20.09 0.21
CA THR A 61 0.60 20.16 -0.60
C THR A 61 0.91 20.55 -2.02
N ARG A 62 0.03 20.16 -2.94
CA ARG A 62 0.13 20.66 -4.32
C ARG A 62 -0.14 22.15 -4.41
N ARG A 63 0.52 22.81 -5.37
CA ARG A 63 0.36 24.25 -5.64
C ARG A 63 -1.09 24.65 -5.90
N GLN A 64 -1.88 23.80 -6.55
CA GLN A 64 -3.30 24.04 -6.83
C GLN A 64 -4.17 24.18 -5.56
N PHE A 65 -3.73 23.63 -4.43
CA PHE A 65 -4.44 23.73 -3.15
C PHE A 65 -3.96 24.88 -2.27
N ASP A 66 -2.94 25.63 -2.70
CA ASP A 66 -2.41 26.80 -1.97
C ASP A 66 -3.49 27.89 -1.82
N HIS A 67 -4.39 28.03 -2.80
CA HIS A 67 -5.46 29.02 -2.78
C HIS A 67 -6.50 28.80 -1.67
N ARG A 68 -6.68 27.56 -1.17
CA ARG A 68 -7.59 27.28 -0.04
C ARG A 68 -7.08 27.89 1.28
N ARG A 69 -5.84 28.40 1.33
CA ARG A 69 -5.22 29.00 2.52
C ARG A 69 -4.86 30.48 2.36
N ARG A 70 -5.26 31.12 1.26
CA ARG A 70 -5.21 32.58 1.13
C ARG A 70 -6.25 33.21 2.06
N SER A 71 -5.83 33.68 3.23
CA SER A 71 -6.59 34.64 4.01
C SER A 71 -6.40 36.01 3.39
N THR A 72 -7.49 36.65 2.97
CA THR A 72 -7.48 38.06 2.60
C THR A 72 -7.63 38.88 3.87
N ASN A 73 -6.63 39.69 4.20
CA ASN A 73 -6.77 40.67 5.28
C ASN A 73 -7.78 41.75 4.85
N THR A 74 -8.38 42.47 5.80
CA THR A 74 -9.35 43.55 5.55
C THR A 74 -8.81 44.70 4.68
N ALA A 75 -7.51 44.74 4.41
CA ALA A 75 -6.82 45.69 3.53
C ALA A 75 -6.56 45.18 2.10
N GLY A 76 -6.97 43.96 1.74
CA GLY A 76 -6.76 43.41 0.40
C GLY A 76 -5.33 42.94 0.10
N GLU A 77 -4.43 42.94 1.08
CA GLU A 77 -3.10 42.34 0.95
C GLU A 77 -3.16 40.82 1.08
N GLU A 78 -2.60 40.12 0.09
CA GLU A 78 -2.42 38.68 0.11
C GLU A 78 -1.33 38.30 1.14
N SER A 79 -1.73 37.88 2.34
CA SER A 79 -0.79 37.28 3.28
C SER A 79 -0.68 35.78 3.01
N HIS A 80 0.46 35.33 2.50
CA HIS A 80 0.83 33.92 2.61
C HIS A 80 1.05 33.61 4.09
N ALA A 81 0.15 32.86 4.70
CA ALA A 81 0.40 32.29 6.03
C ALA A 81 1.50 31.22 5.88
N SER A 82 2.76 31.66 5.89
CA SER A 82 3.92 30.78 5.96
C SER A 82 3.95 30.18 7.36
N TYR A 83 3.26 29.05 7.52
CA TYR A 83 3.38 28.23 8.72
C TYR A 83 4.72 27.51 8.68
N ASP A 84 5.45 27.56 9.80
CA ASP A 84 6.66 26.77 10.00
C ASP A 84 6.36 25.28 9.74
N GLY A 85 7.20 24.62 8.94
CA GLY A 85 6.99 23.23 8.54
C GLY A 85 5.94 23.00 7.43
N HIS A 86 5.55 23.99 6.65
CA HIS A 86 4.76 23.79 5.42
C HIS A 86 5.59 24.00 4.15
N ALA A 87 5.40 23.16 3.14
CA ALA A 87 6.09 23.23 1.85
C ALA A 87 5.12 22.96 0.69
N ILE A 88 5.32 23.64 -0.43
CA ILE A 88 4.62 23.36 -1.69
C ILE A 88 5.63 22.69 -2.62
N ASP A 89 5.40 21.42 -2.91
CA ASP A 89 6.32 20.61 -3.71
C ASP A 89 5.56 19.55 -4.50
N ASP A 90 5.15 19.92 -5.72
CA ASP A 90 4.43 19.04 -6.62
C ASP A 90 5.29 17.84 -7.04
N HIS A 91 6.60 18.06 -7.23
CA HIS A 91 7.54 17.03 -7.68
C HIS A 91 7.71 15.93 -6.63
N LEU A 92 7.89 16.31 -5.36
CA LEU A 92 7.99 15.32 -4.28
C LEU A 92 6.70 14.53 -4.09
N LEU A 93 5.52 15.14 -4.30
CA LEU A 93 4.25 14.42 -4.27
C LEU A 93 4.11 13.45 -5.47
N ASP A 94 4.63 13.82 -6.64
CA ASP A 94 4.69 12.93 -7.80
C ASP A 94 5.64 11.74 -7.57
N GLU A 95 6.79 11.96 -6.92
CA GLU A 95 7.70 10.89 -6.51
C GLU A 95 7.04 9.92 -5.50
N ILE A 96 6.33 10.46 -4.50
CA ILE A 96 5.57 9.65 -3.52
C ILE A 96 4.49 8.83 -4.24
N THR A 97 3.78 9.45 -5.18
CA THR A 97 2.75 8.79 -5.99
C THR A 97 3.34 7.64 -6.81
N SER A 98 4.46 7.88 -7.51
CA SER A 98 5.17 6.84 -8.27
C SER A 98 5.64 5.70 -7.37
N ASN A 99 6.22 6.01 -6.20
CA ASN A 99 6.65 5.00 -5.25
C ASN A 99 5.47 4.12 -4.78
N ILE A 100 4.30 4.71 -4.51
CA ILE A 100 3.10 3.94 -4.15
C ILE A 100 2.62 3.06 -5.31
N HIS A 101 2.64 3.57 -6.55
CA HIS A 101 2.24 2.80 -7.73
C HIS A 101 3.10 1.56 -8.00
N GLU A 102 4.40 1.65 -7.73
CA GLU A 102 5.33 0.55 -7.95
C GLU A 102 5.23 -0.55 -6.88
N ASN A 103 4.79 -0.19 -5.67
CA ASN A 103 4.84 -1.07 -4.50
C ASN A 103 3.48 -1.61 -4.05
N ALA A 104 2.39 -0.90 -4.32
CA ALA A 104 1.05 -1.28 -3.90
C ALA A 104 0.14 -1.58 -5.09
N VAL A 105 -0.58 -2.70 -5.04
CA VAL A 105 -1.63 -3.01 -6.02
C VAL A 105 -2.89 -2.20 -5.77
N GLY A 106 -3.69 -2.00 -6.82
CA GLY A 106 -4.93 -1.20 -6.74
C GLY A 106 -4.70 0.30 -6.54
N SER A 107 -3.45 0.75 -6.56
CA SER A 107 -3.05 2.14 -6.31
C SER A 107 -3.11 3.05 -7.54
N ARG A 108 -3.27 2.55 -8.77
CA ARG A 108 -3.16 3.35 -10.02
C ARG A 108 -4.04 4.59 -10.11
N GLY A 109 -5.14 4.65 -9.36
CA GLY A 109 -6.02 5.83 -9.31
C GLY A 109 -5.66 6.83 -8.20
N PHE A 110 -4.69 6.52 -7.35
CA PHE A 110 -4.23 7.37 -6.26
C PHE A 110 -3.26 8.43 -6.78
N ILE A 111 -3.44 9.68 -6.38
CA ILE A 111 -2.49 10.76 -6.66
C ILE A 111 -2.32 11.55 -5.37
N ALA A 112 -1.11 11.57 -4.80
CA ALA A 112 -0.89 12.27 -3.53
C ALA A 112 -1.15 13.77 -3.69
N ASP A 113 -2.12 14.29 -2.95
CA ASP A 113 -2.45 15.72 -2.89
C ASP A 113 -1.81 16.40 -1.68
N TYR A 114 -1.72 15.65 -0.58
CA TYR A 114 -1.12 16.05 0.68
C TYR A 114 -0.16 14.98 1.17
N ALA A 115 0.93 15.39 1.82
CA ALA A 115 1.80 14.49 2.55
C ALA A 115 2.32 15.10 3.86
N LEU A 116 2.48 14.29 4.90
CA LEU A 116 3.24 14.61 6.11
C LEU A 116 4.52 13.79 6.10
N LEU A 117 5.67 14.46 6.08
CA LEU A 117 6.97 13.83 6.22
C LEU A 117 7.52 14.12 7.61
N VAL A 118 7.95 13.09 8.31
CA VAL A 118 8.59 13.20 9.63
C VAL A 118 9.86 12.37 9.65
N THR A 119 11.00 12.97 9.97
CA THR A 119 12.29 12.29 10.06
C THR A 119 12.80 12.37 11.50
N TRP A 120 13.05 11.22 12.12
CA TRP A 120 13.77 11.08 13.38
C TRP A 120 15.21 10.77 13.03
N GLU A 121 16.09 11.74 13.24
CA GLU A 121 17.49 11.68 12.82
C GLU A 121 18.39 11.46 14.04
N GLN A 122 19.19 10.39 13.98
CA GLN A 122 20.21 10.05 14.96
C GLN A 122 19.69 9.99 16.41
N LEU A 123 18.44 9.58 16.64
CA LEU A 123 17.90 9.46 17.99
C LEU A 123 18.60 8.34 18.75
N GLY A 124 18.80 8.53 20.05
CA GLY A 124 19.35 7.54 20.96
C GLY A 124 18.27 6.77 21.70
N TYR A 125 18.61 5.63 22.29
CA TYR A 125 17.65 4.93 23.15
C TYR A 125 17.39 5.72 24.44
N GLY A 126 16.18 5.61 24.99
CA GLY A 126 15.83 6.21 26.28
C GLY A 126 16.69 5.61 27.40
N GLY A 127 17.43 6.44 28.13
CA GLY A 127 18.40 6.01 29.14
C GLY A 127 19.85 5.90 28.63
N GLN A 128 20.13 6.28 27.39
CA GLN A 128 21.50 6.35 26.88
C GLN A 128 22.34 7.35 27.71
N PRO A 129 23.59 6.98 28.08
CA PRO A 129 24.49 7.89 28.79
C PRO A 129 24.77 9.16 27.98
N ARG A 130 24.98 10.29 28.68
CA ARG A 130 25.50 11.50 28.05
C ARG A 130 27.00 11.34 27.79
N TYR A 131 27.42 11.72 26.58
CA TYR A 131 28.82 11.72 26.20
C TYR A 131 29.36 13.15 26.25
N LEU A 132 30.46 13.34 26.99
CA LEU A 132 31.02 14.68 27.24
C LEU A 132 32.17 15.03 26.30
N ARG A 133 32.75 14.03 25.62
CA ARG A 133 33.97 14.19 24.84
C ARG A 133 33.76 13.71 23.40
N LEU A 134 34.43 14.39 22.47
CA LEU A 134 34.38 14.10 21.02
C LEU A 134 35.12 12.81 20.65
N ASP A 135 36.09 12.37 21.46
CA ASP A 135 36.82 11.10 21.26
C ASP A 135 35.88 9.87 21.38
N GLN A 136 34.77 9.98 22.11
CA GLN A 136 33.74 8.95 22.27
C GLN A 136 32.71 8.94 21.14
N TYR A 137 32.85 9.78 20.11
CA TYR A 137 31.87 9.92 19.04
C TYR A 137 31.54 8.61 18.29
N ASN A 138 32.52 7.71 18.15
CA ASN A 138 32.29 6.41 17.53
C ASN A 138 31.37 5.51 18.37
N GLU A 139 31.44 5.61 19.70
CA GLU A 139 30.53 4.89 20.60
C GLU A 139 29.12 5.49 20.58
N VAL A 140 29.03 6.81 20.46
CA VAL A 140 27.76 7.54 20.33
C VAL A 140 26.98 7.05 19.11
N LYS A 141 27.65 6.98 17.95
CA LYS A 141 27.05 6.53 16.68
C LYS A 141 26.49 5.11 16.73
N LYS A 142 27.09 4.25 17.55
CA LYS A 142 26.72 2.82 17.62
C LYS A 142 25.27 2.60 18.04
N TRP A 143 24.69 3.53 18.81
CA TRP A 143 23.36 3.35 19.41
C TRP A 143 22.38 4.42 18.96
N GLN A 144 22.48 4.83 17.70
CA GLN A 144 21.58 5.79 17.07
C GLN A 144 20.70 5.13 16.02
N ASN A 145 19.44 5.57 15.95
CA ASN A 145 18.49 5.19 14.92
C ASN A 145 18.15 6.41 14.06
N THR A 146 18.04 6.19 12.74
CA THR A 146 17.54 7.18 11.79
C THR A 146 16.47 6.54 10.93
N TYR A 147 15.29 7.13 10.94
CA TYR A 147 14.13 6.64 10.20
C TYR A 147 13.17 7.79 9.89
N GLN A 148 12.30 7.56 8.92
CA GLN A 148 11.35 8.53 8.41
C GLN A 148 9.98 7.89 8.22
N ALA A 149 8.93 8.67 8.45
CA ALA A 149 7.58 8.35 8.01
C ALA A 149 7.09 9.36 6.98
N VAL A 150 6.36 8.84 5.99
CA VAL A 150 5.62 9.60 4.98
C VAL A 150 4.18 9.15 5.08
N LEU A 151 3.27 10.06 5.42
CA LEU A 151 1.84 9.83 5.36
C LEU A 151 1.29 10.62 4.17
N ALA A 152 0.75 9.95 3.17
CA ALA A 152 0.26 10.59 1.95
C ALA A 152 -1.23 10.32 1.74
N THR A 153 -1.98 11.30 1.24
CA THR A 153 -3.42 11.17 1.01
C THR A 153 -3.90 11.98 -0.20
N ASP A 154 -4.93 11.46 -0.86
CA ASP A 154 -5.72 12.11 -1.94
C ASP A 154 -7.14 12.46 -1.45
N GLU A 155 -7.29 12.64 -0.14
CA GLU A 155 -8.56 12.84 0.60
C GLU A 155 -9.51 11.61 0.62
N HIS A 156 -9.30 10.60 -0.24
CA HIS A 156 -10.12 9.38 -0.29
C HIS A 156 -9.36 8.15 0.23
N ARG A 157 -8.09 8.04 -0.13
CA ARG A 157 -7.17 6.98 0.22
C ARG A 157 -5.97 7.57 0.94
N SER A 158 -5.42 6.79 1.85
CA SER A 158 -4.28 7.19 2.67
C SER A 158 -3.25 6.08 2.72
N TYR A 159 -1.98 6.44 2.58
CA TYR A 159 -0.84 5.53 2.65
C TYR A 159 0.14 5.99 3.72
N ALA A 160 0.68 5.03 4.46
CA ALA A 160 1.80 5.22 5.37
C ALA A 160 3.01 4.47 4.84
N ILE A 161 4.13 5.18 4.72
CA ILE A 161 5.41 4.65 4.27
C ILE A 161 6.44 4.91 5.37
N PHE A 162 7.12 3.86 5.84
CA PHE A 162 8.20 3.97 6.81
C PHE A 162 9.52 3.60 6.13
N ASN A 163 10.48 4.53 6.17
CA ASN A 163 11.81 4.34 5.63
C ASN A 163 12.81 4.26 6.79
N TYR A 164 13.44 3.11 6.99
CA TYR A 164 14.47 2.92 8.00
C TYR A 164 15.85 2.95 7.34
N ALA A 165 16.63 4.00 7.62
CA ALA A 165 18.01 4.05 7.17
C ALA A 165 18.88 3.12 8.03
N HIS A 166 18.81 3.29 9.35
CA HIS A 166 19.56 2.48 10.31
C HIS A 166 18.77 2.30 11.61
N VAL A 167 18.71 1.05 12.10
CA VAL A 167 18.10 0.67 13.39
C VAL A 167 19.12 -0.13 14.18
N ASN A 168 19.85 0.55 15.07
CA ASN A 168 20.91 -0.04 15.87
C ASN A 168 20.44 -0.46 17.25
N TYR A 169 19.48 0.23 17.87
CA TYR A 169 18.86 -0.18 19.12
C TYR A 169 17.40 -0.55 18.89
N THR A 170 16.88 -1.47 19.71
CA THR A 170 15.53 -2.01 19.62
C THR A 170 14.68 -1.73 20.85
N SER A 171 15.27 -1.35 21.98
CA SER A 171 14.57 -1.17 23.27
C SER A 171 15.23 -0.07 24.09
N SER A 172 14.53 0.42 25.11
CA SER A 172 14.97 1.48 26.01
C SER A 172 15.18 0.99 27.44
N THR A 173 15.86 1.77 28.28
CA THR A 173 16.10 1.40 29.68
C THR A 173 14.80 1.29 30.48
N SER A 174 13.75 2.05 30.14
CA SER A 174 12.42 1.87 30.74
C SER A 174 11.79 0.52 30.38
N ALA A 175 12.11 -0.04 29.21
CA ALA A 175 11.76 -1.41 28.83
C ALA A 175 12.71 -2.48 29.45
N GLY A 176 13.68 -2.08 30.27
CA GLY A 176 14.57 -2.99 31.00
C GLY A 176 15.86 -3.38 30.28
N THR A 177 16.26 -2.69 29.20
CA THR A 177 17.60 -2.90 28.60
C THR A 177 18.69 -2.04 29.25
N LEU A 178 19.92 -2.57 29.31
CA LEU A 178 21.12 -1.83 29.71
C LEU A 178 21.88 -1.21 28.53
N ARG A 179 21.66 -1.68 27.30
CA ARG A 179 22.47 -1.31 26.11
C ARG A 179 21.63 -1.20 24.84
N GLY A 180 20.42 -0.65 24.93
CA GLY A 180 19.57 -0.41 23.76
C GLY A 180 18.95 -1.66 23.10
N ARG A 181 19.27 -2.88 23.53
CA ARG A 181 18.74 -4.14 22.99
C ARG A 181 18.38 -5.13 24.09
N GLY A 182 17.42 -6.02 23.82
CA GLY A 182 17.06 -7.11 24.74
C GLY A 182 16.26 -6.67 25.97
N GLY A 183 15.56 -5.53 25.90
CA GLY A 183 14.54 -5.18 26.89
C GLY A 183 13.37 -6.18 26.85
N LYS A 184 12.51 -6.13 27.87
CA LYS A 184 11.30 -6.98 27.97
C LYS A 184 10.33 -6.75 26.81
N GLN A 185 10.34 -5.55 26.25
CA GLN A 185 9.57 -5.19 25.05
C GLN A 185 10.45 -4.31 24.16
N SER A 186 10.53 -4.64 22.87
CA SER A 186 11.16 -3.78 21.87
C SER A 186 10.21 -2.71 21.37
N ALA A 187 10.72 -1.83 20.51
CA ALA A 187 9.96 -0.80 19.86
C ALA A 187 8.73 -1.39 19.12
N ILE A 188 7.63 -0.67 19.22
CA ILE A 188 6.40 -1.00 18.51
C ILE A 188 6.34 -0.22 17.20
N VAL A 189 5.96 -0.93 16.14
CA VAL A 189 5.76 -0.38 14.80
C VAL A 189 4.39 -0.82 14.29
N GLY A 190 3.58 0.14 13.85
CA GLY A 190 2.21 -0.12 13.42
C GLY A 190 1.25 1.04 13.66
N PHE A 191 -0.03 0.71 13.77
CA PHE A 191 -1.13 1.67 13.83
C PHE A 191 -2.07 1.32 14.98
N ASN A 192 -2.54 2.34 15.70
CA ASN A 192 -3.66 2.22 16.62
C ASN A 192 -4.81 3.12 16.18
N GLY A 193 -6.01 2.55 16.10
CA GLY A 193 -7.22 3.24 15.62
C GLY A 193 -7.87 4.16 16.66
N GLY A 194 -7.59 3.95 17.95
CA GLY A 194 -8.13 4.77 19.04
C GLY A 194 -9.62 4.52 19.35
N ASN A 195 -10.18 3.42 18.85
CA ASN A 195 -11.57 3.01 19.00
C ASN A 195 -11.70 1.61 19.63
N GLY A 196 -10.60 1.08 20.20
CA GLY A 196 -10.59 -0.23 20.84
C GLY A 196 -10.58 -1.44 19.90
N THR A 197 -10.44 -1.25 18.58
CA THR A 197 -10.52 -2.36 17.61
C THR A 197 -9.24 -3.18 17.45
N GLY A 198 -8.12 -2.73 18.02
CA GLY A 198 -6.86 -3.46 17.92
C GLY A 198 -5.65 -2.58 17.60
N PHE A 199 -4.47 -3.21 17.67
CA PHE A 199 -3.24 -2.67 17.14
C PHE A 199 -2.81 -3.45 15.90
N TRP A 200 -2.50 -2.74 14.82
CA TRP A 200 -2.07 -3.34 13.56
C TRP A 200 -0.58 -3.18 13.40
N HIS A 201 0.14 -4.27 13.60
CA HIS A 201 1.60 -4.26 13.65
C HIS A 201 2.24 -4.56 12.29
N PHE A 202 3.38 -3.92 12.03
CA PHE A 202 4.31 -4.40 11.00
C PHE A 202 5.11 -5.62 11.50
N PRO A 203 5.77 -6.38 10.61
CA PRO A 203 6.75 -7.39 11.02
C PRO A 203 7.83 -6.81 11.95
N TYR A 204 8.35 -7.65 12.84
CA TYR A 204 9.37 -7.30 13.85
C TYR A 204 8.96 -6.26 14.91
N SER A 205 7.71 -5.79 14.90
CA SER A 205 7.14 -4.95 15.95
C SER A 205 7.10 -5.69 17.29
N ALA A 206 7.44 -4.99 18.39
CA ALA A 206 7.56 -5.51 19.75
C ALA A 206 8.59 -6.65 19.95
N ASN A 207 9.25 -7.14 18.90
CA ASN A 207 10.18 -8.26 18.93
C ASN A 207 11.64 -7.83 19.14
N GLY A 208 12.47 -8.70 19.71
CA GLY A 208 13.89 -8.42 19.94
C GLY A 208 14.70 -8.06 18.68
N ASP A 209 14.18 -8.40 17.50
CA ASP A 209 14.82 -8.27 16.20
C ASP A 209 14.29 -7.12 15.33
N SER A 210 13.69 -6.07 15.91
CA SER A 210 13.26 -4.85 15.17
C SER A 210 14.39 -4.15 14.40
N TYR A 211 15.66 -4.48 14.64
CA TYR A 211 16.79 -4.02 13.80
C TYR A 211 16.66 -4.48 12.34
N LYS A 212 15.93 -5.59 12.10
CA LYS A 212 15.60 -6.11 10.77
C LYS A 212 14.71 -5.19 9.95
N LEU A 213 14.04 -4.20 10.56
CA LEU A 213 13.25 -3.21 9.84
C LEU A 213 14.07 -2.39 8.83
N ALA A 214 15.36 -2.18 9.10
CA ALA A 214 16.28 -1.53 8.16
C ALA A 214 16.91 -2.53 7.16
N GLU A 215 16.82 -3.83 7.43
CA GLU A 215 17.41 -4.87 6.60
C GLU A 215 16.44 -5.44 5.56
N PHE A 216 15.18 -5.56 5.94
CA PHE A 216 14.09 -6.06 5.11
C PHE A 216 13.11 -4.94 4.78
N GLY A 217 12.11 -5.22 3.96
CA GLY A 217 11.08 -4.28 3.57
C GLY A 217 9.90 -5.01 2.95
N SER A 218 8.80 -4.29 2.78
CA SER A 218 7.62 -4.76 2.05
C SER A 218 7.53 -4.19 0.63
N CYS A 219 8.57 -3.48 0.22
CA CYS A 219 8.64 -2.67 -0.99
C CYS A 219 9.91 -3.02 -1.78
N LEU A 220 10.06 -2.46 -2.98
CA LEU A 220 11.25 -2.60 -3.83
C LEU A 220 12.54 -2.12 -3.15
N SER A 221 12.42 -1.11 -2.28
CA SER A 221 13.53 -0.56 -1.55
C SER A 221 13.71 -1.26 -0.19
N LYS A 222 14.96 -1.61 0.11
CA LYS A 222 15.37 -2.11 1.43
C LYS A 222 15.01 -1.10 2.52
N GLY A 223 14.49 -1.57 3.65
CA GLY A 223 14.13 -0.71 4.78
C GLY A 223 12.85 0.10 4.58
N GLN A 224 12.15 -0.08 3.44
CA GLN A 224 10.88 0.57 3.17
C GLN A 224 9.71 -0.36 3.47
N TRP A 225 8.77 0.14 4.24
CA TRP A 225 7.54 -0.54 4.63
C TRP A 225 6.36 0.33 4.26
N MET A 226 5.32 -0.25 3.67
CA MET A 226 4.17 0.50 3.18
C MET A 226 2.86 -0.19 3.57
N ALA A 227 1.89 0.61 3.98
CA ALA A 227 0.52 0.17 4.16
C ALA A 227 -0.46 1.25 3.67
N ARG A 228 -1.54 0.81 3.03
CA ARG A 228 -2.75 1.63 2.87
C ARG A 228 -3.49 1.61 4.20
N ILE A 229 -3.95 2.77 4.68
CA ILE A 229 -4.46 2.99 6.05
C ILE A 229 -5.78 3.77 6.07
N ASP A 230 -6.64 3.57 5.06
CA ASP A 230 -7.95 4.23 4.99
C ASP A 230 -9.06 3.39 5.66
N GLU A 231 -9.95 2.74 4.91
CA GLU A 231 -11.06 1.94 5.44
C GLU A 231 -10.56 0.63 6.07
N GLN A 232 -9.51 0.06 5.48
CA GLN A 232 -8.85 -1.16 5.96
C GLN A 232 -7.34 -0.99 5.83
N ILE A 233 -6.61 -1.55 6.79
CA ILE A 233 -5.16 -1.60 6.72
C ILE A 233 -4.73 -2.73 5.78
N LEU A 234 -4.09 -2.35 4.68
CA LEU A 234 -3.59 -3.26 3.66
C LEU A 234 -2.07 -3.07 3.53
N TYR A 235 -1.32 -4.09 3.93
CA TYR A 235 0.15 -4.08 3.88
C TYR A 235 0.67 -4.42 2.48
N ALA A 236 1.60 -3.62 1.96
CA ALA A 236 2.41 -4.01 0.82
C ALA A 236 3.23 -5.27 1.16
N GLY A 237 3.74 -5.97 0.15
CA GLY A 237 4.54 -7.19 0.34
C GLY A 237 3.77 -8.41 0.88
N THR A 238 2.46 -8.28 1.10
CA THR A 238 1.54 -9.41 1.38
C THR A 238 0.73 -9.75 0.14
N LEU A 239 0.14 -10.95 0.08
CA LEU A 239 -0.71 -11.33 -1.04
C LEU A 239 -1.98 -10.48 -1.06
N GLN A 240 -2.09 -9.58 -2.04
CA GLN A 240 -3.29 -8.78 -2.26
C GLN A 240 -3.60 -8.70 -3.74
N LEU A 241 -4.89 -8.57 -4.05
CA LEU A 241 -5.37 -8.43 -5.41
C LEU A 241 -5.77 -6.97 -5.64
N SER A 242 -5.36 -6.41 -6.77
CA SER A 242 -5.80 -5.08 -7.22
C SER A 242 -7.32 -4.94 -7.35
N SER A 243 -8.00 -6.06 -7.62
CA SER A 243 -9.45 -6.21 -7.53
C SER A 243 -9.75 -7.51 -6.82
N THR A 244 -10.57 -7.46 -5.78
CA THR A 244 -11.11 -8.65 -5.12
C THR A 244 -12.34 -9.21 -5.84
N TRP A 245 -12.85 -8.53 -6.87
CA TRP A 245 -14.02 -8.95 -7.63
C TRP A 245 -13.58 -9.55 -8.96
N LEU A 246 -13.91 -10.81 -9.19
CA LEU A 246 -13.57 -11.58 -10.40
C LEU A 246 -14.85 -12.10 -11.05
N ASN A 247 -14.86 -12.19 -12.37
CA ASN A 247 -16.01 -12.74 -13.09
C ASN A 247 -15.89 -14.26 -13.22
N MET A 248 -17.01 -14.98 -13.17
CA MET A 248 -17.05 -16.45 -13.24
C MET A 248 -16.50 -17.04 -14.55
N ILE A 249 -16.51 -16.29 -15.65
CA ILE A 249 -16.00 -16.75 -16.95
C ILE A 249 -14.47 -16.66 -17.00
N GLY A 250 -13.83 -15.83 -16.17
CA GLY A 250 -12.41 -15.54 -16.25
C GLY A 250 -12.08 -14.48 -17.31
N GLY A 251 -10.90 -14.54 -17.92
CA GLY A 251 -10.43 -13.55 -18.88
C GLY A 251 -10.11 -12.17 -18.27
N SER A 252 -10.06 -12.07 -16.95
CA SER A 252 -9.68 -10.84 -16.24
C SER A 252 -8.17 -10.79 -16.01
N SER A 253 -7.59 -9.59 -16.16
CA SER A 253 -6.21 -9.31 -15.79
C SER A 253 -6.21 -8.57 -14.45
N ILE A 254 -5.55 -9.15 -13.45
CA ILE A 254 -5.40 -8.55 -12.13
C ILE A 254 -3.92 -8.40 -11.78
N ASN A 255 -3.56 -7.27 -11.19
CA ASN A 255 -2.27 -7.14 -10.53
C ASN A 255 -2.37 -7.74 -9.11
N VAL A 256 -1.33 -8.44 -8.70
CA VAL A 256 -1.22 -9.14 -7.42
C VAL A 256 0.06 -8.68 -6.72
N SER A 257 -0.02 -8.29 -5.45
CA SER A 257 1.18 -8.01 -4.64
C SER A 257 1.65 -9.26 -3.93
N GLY A 258 2.92 -9.33 -3.56
CA GLY A 258 3.46 -10.48 -2.86
C GLY A 258 4.80 -10.28 -2.18
N PRO A 259 5.24 -11.29 -1.40
CA PRO A 259 6.45 -11.29 -0.61
C PRO A 259 7.69 -11.57 -1.48
N CYS A 260 8.12 -10.60 -2.29
CA CYS A 260 9.29 -10.71 -3.16
C CYS A 260 9.23 -11.92 -4.11
N PHE A 261 8.48 -11.77 -5.20
CA PHE A 261 8.24 -12.80 -6.20
C PHE A 261 9.51 -13.42 -6.77
N SER A 262 9.57 -14.75 -6.70
CA SER A 262 10.56 -15.60 -7.39
C SER A 262 9.97 -16.22 -8.66
N ARG A 263 10.77 -16.96 -9.45
CA ARG A 263 10.27 -17.64 -10.66
C ARG A 263 9.53 -18.93 -10.32
N GLU A 264 9.79 -19.47 -9.14
CA GLU A 264 9.24 -20.72 -8.61
C GLU A 264 7.90 -20.48 -7.88
N ASP A 265 7.53 -19.22 -7.69
CA ASP A 265 6.30 -18.82 -7.02
C ASP A 265 5.07 -19.23 -7.83
N HIS A 266 4.12 -19.86 -7.13
CA HIS A 266 2.90 -20.38 -7.70
C HIS A 266 1.69 -19.71 -7.05
N ILE A 267 0.93 -18.95 -7.84
CA ILE A 267 -0.31 -18.29 -7.41
C ILE A 267 -1.47 -19.14 -7.88
N THR A 268 -2.44 -19.39 -7.00
CA THR A 268 -3.68 -20.11 -7.32
C THR A 268 -4.89 -19.30 -6.87
N ILE A 269 -5.99 -19.41 -7.63
CA ILE A 269 -7.29 -18.80 -7.30
C ILE A 269 -8.34 -19.88 -7.44
N ASP A 270 -8.94 -20.33 -6.33
CA ASP A 270 -9.91 -21.45 -6.33
C ASP A 270 -9.41 -22.69 -7.11
N HIS A 271 -8.17 -23.12 -6.84
CA HIS A 271 -7.50 -24.23 -7.54
C HIS A 271 -7.24 -24.02 -9.04
N THR A 272 -7.44 -22.81 -9.55
CA THR A 272 -7.05 -22.42 -10.90
C THR A 272 -5.71 -21.70 -10.88
N ASP A 273 -4.84 -22.04 -11.82
CA ASP A 273 -3.52 -21.44 -11.97
C ASP A 273 -3.59 -20.31 -13.00
N PRO A 274 -3.62 -19.03 -12.58
CA PRO A 274 -3.53 -17.92 -13.52
C PRO A 274 -2.17 -17.85 -14.19
N VAL A 275 -2.16 -17.37 -15.44
CA VAL A 275 -0.92 -17.08 -16.15
C VAL A 275 -0.33 -15.81 -15.57
N ALA A 276 0.75 -15.92 -14.81
CA ALA A 276 1.39 -14.83 -14.10
C ALA A 276 2.62 -14.28 -14.84
N PHE A 277 2.73 -12.95 -14.90
CA PHE A 277 3.89 -12.22 -15.41
C PHE A 277 4.41 -11.30 -14.32
N GLN A 278 5.66 -11.46 -13.95
CA GLN A 278 6.30 -10.58 -12.96
C GLN A 278 6.49 -9.18 -13.57
N ILE A 279 5.92 -8.15 -12.92
CA ILE A 279 6.18 -6.74 -13.30
C ILE A 279 7.46 -6.29 -12.59
N ASN A 280 7.53 -6.52 -11.29
CA ASN A 280 8.70 -6.28 -10.46
C ASN A 280 8.72 -7.32 -9.32
N MET A 281 9.65 -7.21 -8.36
CA MET A 281 9.73 -8.19 -7.28
C MET A 281 8.55 -8.14 -6.30
N VAL A 282 7.76 -7.07 -6.19
CA VAL A 282 6.64 -7.01 -5.24
C VAL A 282 5.25 -7.04 -5.90
N VAL A 283 5.19 -6.93 -7.24
CA VAL A 283 3.97 -6.94 -8.04
C VAL A 283 4.10 -7.88 -9.24
N ALA A 284 3.12 -8.76 -9.39
CA ALA A 284 2.91 -9.59 -10.56
C ALA A 284 1.57 -9.24 -11.23
N ARG A 285 1.42 -9.57 -12.50
CA ARG A 285 0.17 -9.50 -13.24
C ARG A 285 -0.30 -10.90 -13.57
N CYS A 286 -1.48 -11.25 -13.10
CA CYS A 286 -2.10 -12.55 -13.28
C CYS A 286 -3.27 -12.42 -14.25
N PHE A 287 -3.26 -13.26 -15.29
CA PHE A 287 -4.39 -13.43 -16.19
C PHE A 287 -5.17 -14.67 -15.76
N VAL A 288 -6.40 -14.48 -15.34
CA VAL A 288 -7.31 -15.57 -15.01
C VAL A 288 -7.78 -16.19 -16.33
N PRO A 289 -7.53 -17.49 -16.60
CA PRO A 289 -7.92 -18.13 -17.85
C PRO A 289 -9.44 -18.08 -18.04
N MET A 290 -9.88 -18.02 -19.29
CA MET A 290 -11.31 -18.16 -19.59
C MET A 290 -11.77 -19.59 -19.29
N ASN A 291 -13.02 -19.75 -18.88
CA ASN A 291 -13.66 -21.03 -18.61
C ASN A 291 -12.94 -21.87 -17.52
N ALA A 292 -12.40 -21.23 -16.48
CA ALA A 292 -11.67 -21.92 -15.43
C ALA A 292 -12.34 -21.88 -14.04
N LEU A 293 -13.09 -20.81 -13.73
CA LEU A 293 -13.62 -20.60 -12.38
C LEU A 293 -14.99 -21.25 -12.14
N PHE A 294 -15.97 -21.04 -13.04
CA PHE A 294 -17.32 -21.65 -13.04
C PHE A 294 -18.02 -21.81 -11.66
N LYS A 295 -17.78 -20.87 -10.75
CA LYS A 295 -18.31 -20.83 -9.40
C LYS A 295 -18.67 -19.40 -9.05
N VAL A 296 -19.61 -19.23 -8.14
CA VAL A 296 -20.00 -17.92 -7.59
C VAL A 296 -19.80 -17.95 -6.08
N GLY A 297 -19.33 -16.83 -5.52
CA GLY A 297 -19.13 -16.66 -4.09
C GLY A 297 -17.69 -16.32 -3.72
N LEU A 298 -17.42 -16.35 -2.41
CA LEU A 298 -16.08 -16.11 -1.89
C LEU A 298 -15.17 -17.31 -2.21
N VAL A 299 -14.01 -16.99 -2.77
CA VAL A 299 -12.93 -17.93 -3.06
C VAL A 299 -11.63 -17.44 -2.46
N THR A 300 -10.71 -18.36 -2.34
CA THR A 300 -9.39 -18.09 -1.77
C THR A 300 -8.38 -17.98 -2.90
N ALA A 301 -7.60 -16.89 -2.87
CA ALA A 301 -6.39 -16.76 -3.65
C ALA A 301 -5.19 -17.02 -2.75
N GLN A 302 -4.27 -17.85 -3.19
CA GLN A 302 -3.14 -18.31 -2.39
C GLN A 302 -1.85 -18.21 -3.19
N LEU A 303 -0.74 -18.06 -2.48
CA LEU A 303 0.61 -18.06 -3.05
C LEU A 303 1.45 -19.09 -2.30
N ALA A 304 2.08 -19.98 -3.05
CA ALA A 304 3.10 -20.90 -2.57
C ALA A 304 4.46 -20.57 -3.19
N ARG A 305 5.53 -20.57 -2.39
CA ARG A 305 6.91 -20.36 -2.90
C ARG A 305 7.60 -21.64 -3.36
N ASP A 306 7.12 -22.78 -2.88
CA ASP A 306 7.65 -24.13 -3.16
C ASP A 306 6.62 -25.00 -3.91
N GLY A 307 5.46 -24.43 -4.25
CA GLY A 307 4.32 -25.14 -4.85
C GLY A 307 3.59 -26.08 -3.88
N GLN A 308 3.93 -26.11 -2.59
CA GLN A 308 3.35 -27.03 -1.60
C GLN A 308 2.78 -26.31 -0.38
N SER A 309 3.49 -25.32 0.17
CA SER A 309 3.07 -24.53 1.33
C SER A 309 2.48 -23.19 0.90
N TYR A 310 1.19 -23.00 1.18
CA TYR A 310 0.45 -21.76 0.89
C TYR A 310 0.45 -20.84 2.11
N ASP A 311 1.57 -20.16 2.34
CA ASP A 311 1.76 -19.31 3.52
C ASP A 311 1.07 -17.93 3.38
N TRP A 312 0.74 -17.51 2.16
CA TRP A 312 0.05 -16.25 1.90
C TRP A 312 -1.30 -16.50 1.26
N VAL A 313 -2.32 -15.91 1.86
CA VAL A 313 -3.72 -16.15 1.51
C VAL A 313 -4.48 -14.83 1.51
N THR A 314 -5.36 -14.67 0.54
CA THR A 314 -6.32 -13.57 0.46
C THR A 314 -7.64 -14.07 -0.12
N GLN A 315 -8.68 -13.25 -0.04
CA GLN A 315 -10.02 -13.60 -0.52
C GLN A 315 -10.40 -12.78 -1.75
N ALA A 316 -11.11 -13.44 -2.66
CA ALA A 316 -11.77 -12.82 -3.80
C ALA A 316 -13.23 -13.26 -3.84
N TYR A 317 -14.09 -12.45 -4.44
CA TYR A 317 -15.47 -12.79 -4.72
C TYR A 317 -15.64 -13.01 -6.21
N ILE A 318 -16.11 -14.19 -6.59
CA ILE A 318 -16.47 -14.50 -7.97
C ILE A 318 -17.96 -14.19 -8.16
N PHE A 319 -18.27 -13.30 -9.09
CA PHE A 319 -19.64 -12.90 -9.40
C PHE A 319 -20.15 -13.56 -10.70
N PRO A 320 -21.47 -13.78 -10.83
CA PRO A 320 -22.06 -14.35 -12.04
C PRO A 320 -21.92 -13.42 -13.25
N PRO A 321 -21.91 -13.95 -14.49
CA PRO A 321 -21.76 -13.19 -15.72
C PRO A 321 -22.70 -11.99 -15.86
N ASP A 322 -23.92 -12.09 -15.32
CA ASP A 322 -24.93 -11.02 -15.38
C ASP A 322 -24.50 -9.74 -14.64
N LEU A 323 -23.60 -9.85 -13.67
CA LEU A 323 -23.00 -8.70 -12.96
C LEU A 323 -21.68 -8.24 -13.59
N ALA A 324 -21.16 -8.97 -14.58
CA ALA A 324 -19.95 -8.58 -15.28
C ALA A 324 -20.20 -7.29 -16.08
N ARG A 325 -19.42 -6.25 -15.78
CA ARG A 325 -19.36 -5.09 -16.67
C ARG A 325 -18.74 -5.55 -17.98
N SER A 326 -19.44 -5.32 -19.08
CA SER A 326 -18.90 -5.61 -20.41
C SER A 326 -17.73 -4.66 -20.69
N PRO A 327 -16.48 -5.14 -20.80
CA PRO A 327 -15.32 -4.29 -21.09
C PRO A 327 -15.33 -3.82 -22.56
N LEU A 328 -16.20 -4.42 -23.37
CA LEU A 328 -16.41 -4.19 -24.78
C LEU A 328 -17.91 -3.94 -25.01
N TYR A 329 -18.22 -2.84 -25.68
CA TYR A 329 -19.59 -2.46 -26.00
C TYR A 329 -19.89 -2.80 -27.46
N LEU A 330 -20.97 -3.54 -27.65
CA LEU A 330 -21.51 -3.90 -28.96
C LEU A 330 -22.45 -2.78 -29.40
N LEU A 331 -22.13 -2.09 -30.50
CA LEU A 331 -22.84 -0.87 -30.90
C LEU A 331 -23.97 -1.11 -31.90
N ASN A 332 -24.00 -2.27 -32.57
CA ASN A 332 -24.93 -2.49 -33.68
C ASN A 332 -26.29 -3.04 -33.24
N GLY A 333 -27.23 -2.09 -33.05
CA GLY A 333 -28.67 -2.29 -33.30
C GLY A 333 -29.67 -1.41 -32.51
N GLY A 334 -30.00 -0.21 -33.01
CA GLY A 334 -31.28 0.52 -32.85
C GLY A 334 -31.83 0.88 -31.45
N PRO A 335 -32.79 1.83 -31.34
CA PRO A 335 -33.50 2.07 -30.08
C PRO A 335 -34.20 0.78 -29.61
N ALA A 336 -34.30 0.61 -28.30
CA ALA A 336 -34.74 -0.60 -27.56
C ALA A 336 -36.12 -1.20 -27.94
N THR A 337 -36.77 -0.72 -28.99
CA THR A 337 -38.11 -1.07 -29.44
C THR A 337 -38.16 -2.02 -30.65
N ILE A 338 -37.02 -2.45 -31.22
CA ILE A 338 -37.00 -3.38 -32.38
C ILE A 338 -36.00 -4.54 -32.13
N PRO A 339 -36.39 -5.82 -32.33
CA PRO A 339 -35.55 -7.00 -32.10
C PRO A 339 -34.51 -7.24 -33.21
N ALA A 340 -33.85 -6.19 -33.69
CA ALA A 340 -32.87 -6.24 -34.78
C ALA A 340 -31.49 -5.77 -34.29
N TRP A 341 -30.97 -6.44 -33.27
CA TRP A 341 -29.55 -6.34 -32.94
C TRP A 341 -28.77 -7.17 -33.96
N ASP A 342 -27.87 -6.52 -34.71
CA ASP A 342 -27.11 -7.17 -35.79
C ASP A 342 -26.26 -8.33 -35.25
N TRP A 343 -25.88 -8.26 -33.96
CA TRP A 343 -25.16 -9.31 -33.24
C TRP A 343 -25.94 -10.62 -33.05
N TYR A 344 -27.27 -10.62 -33.21
CA TYR A 344 -28.10 -11.83 -33.15
C TYR A 344 -28.54 -12.31 -34.53
N GLN A 345 -28.11 -11.67 -35.62
CA GLN A 345 -28.42 -12.13 -36.97
C GLN A 345 -27.48 -13.27 -37.36
N ALA A 346 -28.02 -14.26 -38.07
CA ALA A 346 -27.23 -15.40 -38.57
C ALA A 346 -26.16 -14.98 -39.61
N VAL A 347 -26.39 -13.87 -40.32
CA VAL A 347 -25.46 -13.31 -41.32
C VAL A 347 -25.37 -11.79 -41.13
N PRO A 348 -24.58 -11.31 -40.17
CA PRO A 348 -24.43 -9.89 -39.94
C PRO A 348 -23.60 -9.25 -41.07
N THR A 349 -24.03 -8.09 -41.56
CA THR A 349 -23.31 -7.35 -42.62
C THR A 349 -22.23 -6.45 -42.06
N ASN A 350 -22.51 -5.78 -40.94
CA ASN A 350 -21.55 -4.95 -40.23
C ASN A 350 -21.68 -5.21 -38.73
N LEU A 351 -20.55 -5.42 -38.06
CA LEU A 351 -20.46 -5.55 -36.62
C LEU A 351 -19.53 -4.46 -36.09
N THR A 352 -20.01 -3.68 -35.13
CA THR A 352 -19.24 -2.58 -34.54
C THR A 352 -19.11 -2.82 -33.06
N ILE A 353 -17.85 -2.80 -32.61
CA ILE A 353 -17.45 -2.91 -31.22
C ILE A 353 -16.70 -1.65 -30.82
N THR A 354 -16.81 -1.27 -29.56
CA THR A 354 -15.96 -0.23 -28.96
C THR A 354 -15.49 -0.69 -27.60
N TRP A 355 -14.28 -0.29 -27.21
CA TRP A 355 -13.70 -0.62 -25.93
C TRP A 355 -12.81 0.53 -25.47
N ALA A 356 -12.53 0.59 -24.17
CA ALA A 356 -11.52 1.51 -23.64
C ALA A 356 -10.13 0.90 -23.88
N ALA A 357 -9.29 1.53 -24.72
CA ALA A 357 -7.95 1.04 -25.04
C ALA A 357 -7.07 0.83 -23.79
N ALA A 358 -7.25 1.66 -22.77
CA ALA A 358 -6.57 1.57 -21.48
C ALA A 358 -6.83 0.25 -20.73
N ASN A 359 -7.89 -0.50 -21.06
CA ASN A 359 -8.17 -1.81 -20.47
C ASN A 359 -7.19 -2.89 -20.96
N ILE A 360 -6.65 -2.74 -22.18
CA ILE A 360 -5.79 -3.75 -22.82
C ILE A 360 -4.31 -3.36 -22.67
N SER A 361 -3.96 -2.11 -22.94
CA SER A 361 -2.58 -1.63 -22.85
C SER A 361 -2.53 -0.16 -22.44
N THR A 362 -1.48 0.19 -21.70
CA THR A 362 -1.12 1.58 -21.40
C THR A 362 -0.26 2.20 -22.49
N ASN A 363 0.25 1.41 -23.43
CA ASN A 363 1.03 1.90 -24.57
C ASN A 363 0.06 2.20 -25.73
N PRO A 364 -0.03 3.46 -26.21
CA PRO A 364 -0.92 3.83 -27.30
C PRO A 364 -0.54 3.17 -28.64
N ASN A 365 0.69 2.68 -28.77
CA ASN A 365 1.19 2.00 -29.98
C ASN A 365 1.06 0.47 -29.91
N SER A 366 0.43 -0.08 -28.88
CA SER A 366 0.17 -1.52 -28.81
C SER A 366 -0.79 -1.94 -29.91
N LYS A 367 -0.36 -2.91 -30.72
CA LYS A 367 -1.23 -3.59 -31.68
C LYS A 367 -2.16 -4.55 -30.95
N VAL A 368 -3.37 -4.74 -31.49
CA VAL A 368 -4.39 -5.60 -30.90
C VAL A 368 -4.87 -6.56 -31.98
N ASP A 369 -4.64 -7.85 -31.77
CA ASP A 369 -5.20 -8.88 -32.62
C ASP A 369 -6.64 -9.17 -32.16
N ILE A 370 -7.60 -9.01 -33.07
CA ILE A 370 -9.02 -9.28 -32.83
C ILE A 370 -9.40 -10.51 -33.63
N VAL A 371 -10.02 -11.49 -32.97
CA VAL A 371 -10.55 -12.70 -33.60
C VAL A 371 -12.04 -12.78 -33.32
N LEU A 372 -12.86 -12.78 -34.39
CA LEU A 372 -14.29 -13.03 -34.27
C LEU A 372 -14.53 -14.54 -34.35
N TRP A 373 -15.20 -15.08 -33.34
CA TRP A 373 -15.64 -16.47 -33.32
C TRP A 373 -17.15 -16.52 -33.52
N GLY A 374 -17.58 -17.34 -34.47
CA GLY A 374 -18.99 -17.68 -34.69
C GLY A 374 -19.33 -18.98 -33.96
N TYR A 375 -20.49 -19.01 -33.34
CA TYR A 375 -21.03 -20.24 -32.77
C TYR A 375 -21.89 -20.94 -33.82
N TRP A 376 -21.62 -22.22 -34.05
CA TRP A 376 -22.45 -23.09 -34.89
C TRP A 376 -22.87 -24.31 -34.08
N GLU A 377 -24.18 -24.59 -34.09
CA GLU A 377 -24.77 -25.76 -33.44
C GLU A 377 -25.66 -26.50 -34.44
N ASP A 378 -25.41 -27.80 -34.61
CA ASP A 378 -26.31 -28.74 -35.26
C ASP A 378 -26.84 -29.74 -34.20
N TYR A 379 -27.70 -30.68 -34.58
CA TYR A 379 -28.31 -31.66 -33.67
C TYR A 379 -27.26 -32.51 -32.91
N ILE A 380 -26.03 -32.59 -33.42
CA ILE A 380 -24.96 -33.47 -32.90
C ILE A 380 -23.75 -32.69 -32.40
N ASP A 381 -23.32 -31.64 -33.12
CA ASP A 381 -22.06 -30.95 -32.86
C ASP A 381 -22.27 -29.48 -32.46
N ARG A 382 -21.36 -29.00 -31.60
CA ARG A 382 -21.30 -27.61 -31.12
C ARG A 382 -19.88 -27.11 -31.27
N ASP A 383 -19.67 -26.24 -32.25
CA ASP A 383 -18.35 -25.74 -32.59
C ASP A 383 -18.29 -24.21 -32.55
N PHE A 384 -17.15 -23.70 -32.10
CA PHE A 384 -16.76 -22.30 -32.30
C PHE A 384 -15.76 -22.23 -33.45
N ILE A 385 -16.09 -21.45 -34.47
CA ILE A 385 -15.28 -21.33 -35.69
C ILE A 385 -14.77 -19.88 -35.81
N PRO A 386 -13.47 -19.65 -36.07
CA PRO A 386 -12.97 -18.30 -36.32
C PRO A 386 -13.52 -17.79 -37.65
N VAL A 387 -14.31 -16.72 -37.62
CA VAL A 387 -14.96 -16.11 -38.78
C VAL A 387 -14.04 -15.10 -39.46
N SER A 388 -13.27 -14.35 -38.69
CA SER A 388 -12.35 -13.34 -39.20
C SER A 388 -11.30 -12.94 -38.16
N THR A 389 -10.15 -12.47 -38.65
CA THR A 389 -9.05 -11.94 -37.85
C THR A 389 -8.65 -10.55 -38.34
N TRP A 390 -8.36 -9.65 -37.40
CA TRP A 390 -7.84 -8.29 -37.66
C TRP A 390 -6.60 -8.07 -36.78
N VAL A 391 -5.62 -7.32 -37.29
CA VAL A 391 -4.31 -7.06 -36.66
C VAL A 391 -4.08 -5.56 -36.52
#